data_AF-A0A7S3EVQ1-F1
#
_entry.id   AF-A0A7S3EVQ1-F1
#
_cell.length_a   1.000
_cell.length_b   1.000
_cell.length_c   1.000
_cell.angle_alpha   90.00
_cell.angle_beta   90.00
_cell.angle_gamma   90.00
#
_symmetry.space_group_name_H-M   'P 1'
#
loop_
_entity.id
_entity.type
_entity.pdbx_description
1 polymer ?
#
loop_
_entity_poly.entity_id
_entity_poly.type
_entity_poly.pdbx_seq_one_letter_code
_entity_poly.pdbx_strand_id
1 'polypeptide(L)'
;MQKEIMANGPIQVAFNVYKSFMSYKSGVYKKKTFELIPEGGHAVKIVGWGTDPDQGDYWTVANSWNTNWGDSGFFKIVRGKNECGVEKRGPPYAGEPAL
;
A
#
# COMPACT_ATOMS: atom_id res chain seq x y z
N MET A 1 0.67 -2.21 12.83
CA MET A 1 0.19 -1.36 11.71
C MET A 1 -1.11 -0.66 12.06
N GLN A 2 -2.28 -1.32 12.12
CA GLN A 2 -3.56 -0.60 12.41
C GLN A 2 -3.51 0.18 13.74
N LYS A 3 -3.05 -0.46 14.82
CA LYS A 3 -2.87 0.19 16.13
C LYS A 3 -1.99 1.45 16.05
N GLU A 4 -0.88 1.36 15.33
CA GLU A 4 0.04 2.49 15.13
C GLU A 4 -0.65 3.64 14.38
N ILE A 5 -1.34 3.32 13.28
CA ILE A 5 -2.01 4.34 12.47
C ILE A 5 -3.15 5.00 13.25
N MET A 6 -3.89 4.24 14.07
CA MET A 6 -4.94 4.80 14.95
C MET A 6 -4.38 5.76 15.99
N ALA A 7 -3.23 5.43 16.58
CA ALA A 7 -2.66 6.20 17.69
C ALA A 7 -1.83 7.40 17.22
N ASN A 8 -0.98 7.18 16.21
CA ASN A 8 0.13 8.05 15.87
C ASN A 8 0.10 8.54 14.41
N GLY A 9 -0.86 8.07 13.62
CA GLY A 9 -1.05 8.51 12.23
C GLY A 9 -0.25 7.70 11.18
N PRO A 10 -0.09 8.24 9.97
CA PRO A 10 0.41 7.46 8.83
C PRO A 10 1.78 6.82 9.04
N ILE A 11 1.97 5.63 8.47
CA ILE A 11 3.23 4.87 8.56
C ILE A 11 3.86 4.69 7.16
N GLN A 12 5.19 4.57 7.11
CA GLN A 12 5.91 4.28 5.89
C GLN A 12 6.15 2.78 5.73
N VAL A 13 5.93 2.25 4.53
CA VAL A 13 6.18 0.84 4.19
C VAL A 13 6.86 0.74 2.84
N ALA A 14 7.42 -0.43 2.54
CA ALA A 14 7.83 -0.78 1.19
C ALA A 14 7.08 -2.01 0.69
N PHE A 15 6.92 -2.12 -0.63
CA PHE A 15 6.34 -3.29 -1.27
C PHE A 15 7.02 -3.54 -2.63
N ASN A 16 6.82 -4.74 -3.16
CA ASN A 16 7.22 -5.10 -4.52
C ASN A 16 6.26 -4.50 -5.54
N VAL A 17 6.77 -3.72 -6.47
CA VAL A 17 6.02 -3.26 -7.64
C VAL A 17 6.06 -4.35 -8.70
N TYR A 18 4.90 -4.67 -9.27
CA TYR A 18 4.77 -5.53 -10.44
C TYR A 18 4.20 -4.72 -11.60
N LYS A 19 4.36 -5.20 -12.84
CA LYS A 19 3.96 -4.49 -14.06
C LYS A 19 2.51 -4.00 -14.03
N SER A 20 1.58 -4.80 -13.51
CA SER A 20 0.16 -4.46 -13.42
C SER A 20 -0.11 -3.28 -12.49
N PHE A 21 0.72 -3.06 -11.47
CA PHE A 21 0.61 -1.91 -10.57
C PHE A 21 0.84 -0.60 -11.32
N MET A 22 1.76 -0.56 -12.28
CA MET A 22 2.07 0.64 -13.06
C MET A 22 0.82 1.20 -13.77
N SER A 23 -0.10 0.31 -14.15
CA SER A 23 -1.36 0.61 -14.81
C SER A 23 -2.57 0.73 -13.88
N TYR A 24 -2.38 0.72 -12.55
CA TYR A 24 -3.47 0.82 -11.58
C TYR A 24 -4.32 2.09 -11.80
N LYS A 25 -5.63 1.95 -11.63
CA LYS A 25 -6.62 3.04 -11.75
C LYS A 25 -7.53 3.14 -10.53
N SER A 26 -8.08 2.03 -10.06
CA SER A 26 -8.99 1.98 -8.92
C SER A 26 -9.13 0.54 -8.39
N GLY A 27 -9.90 0.38 -7.30
CA GLY A 27 -10.17 -0.93 -6.68
C GLY A 27 -9.07 -1.38 -5.72
N VAL A 28 -9.19 -2.60 -5.19
CA VAL A 28 -8.19 -3.20 -4.30
C VAL A 28 -7.15 -3.96 -5.12
N TYR A 29 -5.96 -3.41 -5.22
CA TYR A 29 -4.86 -4.00 -5.98
C TYR A 29 -4.42 -5.34 -5.38
N LYS A 30 -4.26 -6.31 -6.27
CA LYS A 30 -3.62 -7.61 -6.07
C LYS A 30 -2.78 -7.91 -7.30
N LYS A 31 -1.55 -8.39 -7.12
CA LYS A 31 -0.70 -8.74 -8.27
C LYS A 31 -1.34 -9.87 -9.08
N LYS A 32 -1.08 -9.89 -10.39
CA LYS A 32 -1.53 -11.00 -11.22
C LYS A 32 -0.71 -12.25 -10.88
N THR A 33 -1.34 -13.42 -10.95
CA THR A 33 -0.70 -14.70 -10.55
C THR A 33 0.53 -15.02 -11.40
N PHE A 34 0.51 -14.63 -12.68
CA PHE A 34 1.61 -14.80 -13.63
C PHE A 34 2.74 -13.77 -13.47
N GLU A 35 2.61 -12.76 -12.62
CA GLU A 35 3.68 -11.80 -12.32
C GLU A 35 4.60 -12.38 -11.25
N LEU A 36 5.70 -12.97 -11.71
CA LEU A 36 6.68 -13.66 -10.87
C LEU A 36 7.82 -12.75 -10.44
N ILE A 37 8.26 -11.86 -11.34
CA ILE A 37 9.41 -10.99 -11.14
C ILE A 37 8.90 -9.57 -10.86
N PRO A 38 9.31 -8.94 -9.74
CA PRO A 38 8.98 -7.54 -9.47
C PRO A 38 9.82 -6.60 -10.34
N GLU A 39 9.25 -5.46 -10.71
CA GLU A 39 9.97 -4.34 -11.36
C GLU A 39 10.93 -3.64 -10.39
N GLY A 40 10.67 -3.77 -9.09
CA GLY A 40 11.50 -3.20 -8.03
C GLY A 40 10.78 -3.11 -6.69
N GLY A 41 11.44 -2.49 -5.72
CA GLY A 41 10.83 -2.09 -4.46
C GLY A 41 10.40 -0.62 -4.52
N HIS A 42 9.27 -0.29 -3.89
CA HIS A 42 8.78 1.09 -3.80
C HIS A 42 8.33 1.40 -2.37
N ALA A 43 8.69 2.60 -1.88
CA ALA A 43 8.34 3.08 -0.56
C ALA A 43 7.12 4.02 -0.64
N VAL A 44 6.13 3.78 0.21
CA VAL A 44 4.82 4.43 0.20
C VAL A 44 4.31 4.69 1.61
N LYS A 45 3.28 5.53 1.72
CA LYS A 45 2.68 5.92 3.01
C LYS A 45 1.29 5.34 3.16
N ILE A 46 1.11 4.44 4.14
CA ILE A 46 -0.22 3.95 4.51
C ILE A 46 -0.88 5.00 5.41
N VAL A 47 -2.06 5.45 5.00
CA VAL A 47 -2.84 6.49 5.71
C VAL A 47 -4.10 5.94 6.36
N GLY A 48 -4.48 4.70 6.05
CA GLY A 48 -5.68 4.08 6.61
C GLY A 48 -5.91 2.68 6.08
N TRP A 49 -7.06 2.10 6.40
CA TRP A 49 -7.52 0.80 5.93
C TRP A 49 -9.04 0.78 5.87
N GLY A 50 -9.58 -0.23 5.21
CA GLY A 50 -11.00 -0.51 5.20
C GLY A 50 -11.30 -1.93 4.77
N THR A 51 -12.57 -2.15 4.48
CA THR A 51 -13.10 -3.38 3.89
C THR A 51 -14.01 -2.96 2.76
N ASP A 52 -13.74 -3.46 1.57
CA ASP A 52 -14.62 -3.37 0.42
C ASP A 52 -15.54 -4.61 0.44
N PRO A 53 -16.87 -4.47 0.26
CA PRO A 53 -17.80 -5.60 0.34
C PRO A 53 -17.47 -6.73 -0.64
N ASP A 54 -16.94 -6.39 -1.83
CA ASP A 54 -16.72 -7.34 -2.91
C ASP A 54 -15.24 -7.73 -3.04
N GLN A 55 -14.34 -6.81 -2.71
CA GLN A 55 -12.89 -6.97 -2.91
C GLN A 55 -12.13 -7.28 -1.60
N GLY A 56 -12.81 -7.16 -0.46
CA GLY A 56 -12.29 -7.49 0.87
C GLY A 56 -11.42 -6.42 1.50
N ASP A 57 -10.61 -6.85 2.46
CA ASP A 57 -9.80 -5.99 3.31
C ASP A 57 -8.65 -5.31 2.55
N TYR A 58 -8.49 -4.00 2.75
CA TYR A 58 -7.44 -3.22 2.10
C TYR A 58 -6.74 -2.22 3.02
N TRP A 59 -5.53 -1.83 2.61
CA TRP A 59 -4.82 -0.64 3.06
C TRP A 59 -5.08 0.50 2.09
N THR A 60 -5.33 1.72 2.59
CA THR A 60 -5.35 2.95 1.79
C THR A 60 -3.97 3.57 1.81
N VAL A 61 -3.40 3.80 0.63
CA VAL A 61 -1.99 4.17 0.49
C VAL A 61 -1.86 5.40 -0.39
N ALA A 62 -1.14 6.41 0.12
CA ALA A 62 -0.72 7.56 -0.67
C ALA A 62 0.53 7.20 -1.47
N ASN A 63 0.45 7.32 -2.80
CA ASN A 63 1.59 7.14 -3.68
C ASN A 63 2.36 8.47 -3.84
N SER A 64 3.53 8.41 -4.49
CA SER A 64 4.42 9.54 -4.76
C SER A 64 4.58 9.84 -6.25
N TRP A 65 3.62 9.41 -7.09
CA TRP A 65 3.65 9.56 -8.55
C TRP A 65 2.60 10.56 -9.07
N ASN A 66 2.47 11.71 -8.38
CA ASN A 66 1.52 12.77 -8.70
C ASN A 66 0.04 12.33 -8.56
N THR A 67 -0.89 13.29 -8.60
CA THR A 67 -2.33 13.06 -8.35
C THR A 67 -3.07 12.51 -9.56
N ASN A 68 -2.48 12.57 -10.75
CA ASN A 68 -3.07 12.02 -11.98
C ASN A 68 -2.90 10.49 -12.11
N TRP A 69 -2.14 9.87 -11.22
CA TRP A 69 -1.95 8.43 -11.17
C TRP A 69 -2.93 7.77 -10.19
N GLY A 70 -3.43 6.58 -10.54
CA GLY A 70 -4.34 5.81 -9.67
C GLY A 70 -5.62 6.56 -9.33
N ASP A 71 -6.04 6.43 -8.07
CA ASP A 71 -7.23 7.08 -7.52
C ASP A 71 -6.82 8.41 -6.88
N SER A 72 -6.66 9.45 -7.71
CA SER A 72 -6.23 10.79 -7.28
C SER A 72 -4.87 10.80 -6.53
N GLY A 73 -3.92 9.97 -6.96
CA GLY A 73 -2.62 9.77 -6.31
C GLY A 73 -2.60 8.69 -5.22
N PHE A 74 -3.74 8.07 -4.93
CA PHE A 74 -3.87 6.97 -3.97
C PHE A 74 -4.05 5.63 -4.68
N PHE A 75 -3.86 4.57 -3.90
CA PHE A 75 -4.30 3.23 -4.25
C PHE A 75 -4.74 2.47 -3.02
N LYS A 76 -5.49 1.40 -3.25
CA LYS A 76 -5.80 0.40 -2.24
C LYS A 76 -5.05 -0.89 -2.57
N ILE A 77 -4.51 -1.58 -1.56
CA ILE A 77 -3.84 -2.88 -1.72
C ILE A 77 -4.36 -3.86 -0.67
N VAL A 78 -4.45 -5.14 -1.03
CA VAL A 78 -4.94 -6.20 -0.12
C VAL A 78 -4.22 -6.17 1.23
N ARG A 79 -5.01 -6.15 2.30
CA ARG A 79 -4.56 -6.19 3.70
C ARG A 79 -4.73 -7.59 4.29
N GLY A 80 -3.87 -7.94 5.24
CA GLY A 80 -3.91 -9.20 6.00
C GLY A 80 -3.29 -10.40 5.27
N LYS A 81 -2.81 -10.21 4.04
CA LYS A 81 -2.20 -11.27 3.22
C LYS A 81 -0.75 -10.98 2.86
N ASN A 82 -0.17 -9.90 3.41
CA ASN A 82 1.16 -9.43 3.03
C ASN A 82 1.33 -9.32 1.50
N GLU A 83 0.31 -8.81 0.81
CA GLU A 83 0.29 -8.70 -0.66
C GLU A 83 1.49 -7.88 -1.13
N CYS A 84 2.23 -8.40 -2.11
CA CYS A 84 3.50 -7.81 -2.58
C CYS A 84 4.53 -7.52 -1.47
N GLY A 85 4.40 -8.14 -0.29
CA GLY A 85 5.27 -7.88 0.85
C GLY A 85 4.94 -6.62 1.65
N VAL A 86 3.81 -5.93 1.40
CA VAL A 86 3.51 -4.60 1.97
C VAL A 86 3.49 -4.54 3.52
N GLU A 87 3.38 -5.68 4.20
CA GLU A 87 3.31 -5.76 5.67
C GLU A 87 4.62 -6.23 6.31
N LYS A 88 5.56 -6.78 5.51
CA LYS A 88 6.77 -7.44 6.01
C LYS A 88 8.05 -7.08 5.25
N ARG A 89 7.96 -6.48 4.06
CA ARG A 89 9.12 -6.07 3.24
C ARG A 89 9.68 -4.77 3.80
N GLY A 90 10.65 -4.93 4.70
CA GLY A 90 11.02 -3.87 5.64
C GLY A 90 9.94 -3.79 6.73
N PRO A 91 10.31 -3.66 8.02
CA PRO A 91 9.31 -3.37 9.04
C PRO A 91 8.56 -2.08 8.65
N PRO A 92 7.26 -1.95 8.95
CA PRO A 92 6.61 -0.66 8.87
C PRO A 92 7.36 0.34 9.74
N TYR A 93 7.73 1.49 9.17
CA TYR A 93 8.48 2.54 9.85
C TYR A 93 7.54 3.66 10.28
N ALA A 94 7.74 4.12 11.52
CA ALA A 94 7.07 5.24 12.14
C ALA A 94 8.06 5.94 13.09
N GLY A 95 7.72 7.14 13.54
CA GLY A 95 8.53 7.88 14.50
C GLY A 95 7.74 9.05 15.09
N GLU A 96 8.08 9.42 16.31
CA GLU A 96 7.52 10.58 16.99
C GLU A 96 8.40 11.80 16.72
N PRO A 97 7.82 12.95 16.34
CA PRO A 97 8.60 14.17 16.16
C PRO A 97 9.17 14.65 17.50
N ALA A 98 10.38 15.23 17.48
CA ALA A 98 10.87 15.98 18.61
C ALA A 98 9.95 17.19 18.86
N LEU A 99 9.62 17.43 20.13
CA LEU A 99 8.82 18.57 20.58
C LEU A 99 9.61 19.89 20.51
#